data_AF-A0A915UBZ4-F1
#
_entry.id   AF-A0A915UBZ4-F1
#
_cell.length_a   1.000
_cell.length_b   1.000
_cell.length_c   1.000
_cell.angle_alpha   90.00
_cell.angle_beta   90.00
_cell.angle_gamma   90.00
#
_symmetry.space_group_name_H-M   'P 1'
#
loop_
_entity.id
_entity.type
_entity.pdbx_description
1 polymer ?
#
loop_
_entity_poly.entity_id
_entity_poly.type
_entity_poly.pdbx_seq_one_letter_code
_entity_poly.pdbx_strand_id
1 'polypeptide(L)'
;MTTTACHDIVEHLSAYRDGELSVTEDIDVGQHLRECEACRRVLEDLDDLGQMLRGRAAQASATIGDEPIRRGLAGAVVSRVLAEQEQSWPVRLREAFDDMHLVWAGLSATAAVVVCAGVAAALVLFAPAAERSDSLRAMFTMMALPGTELEPLPLAPGMEAPRVSPDAIMPLMLANDLSSADDEEVEVAISAVVTREGRIEQTTLLEGSDSHQLVQSLEDSARFQPASRAGSPVAVSLVWLVSHTTVRPPMVKPQSSRRLPTDIST
;
A
#
# COMPACT_ATOMS: atom_id res chain seq x y z
N MET A 1 60.07 12.06 -38.13
CA MET A 1 58.68 12.54 -38.24
C MET A 1 58.55 13.29 -39.56
N THR A 2 57.50 13.00 -40.32
CA THR A 2 57.34 13.42 -41.73
C THR A 2 56.95 14.89 -41.84
N THR A 3 57.58 15.61 -42.77
CA THR A 3 57.30 17.04 -43.04
C THR A 3 55.86 17.31 -43.45
N THR A 4 55.17 16.33 -44.06
CA THR A 4 53.75 16.42 -44.44
C THR A 4 52.83 16.52 -43.22
N ALA A 5 53.10 15.73 -42.17
CA ALA A 5 52.31 15.78 -40.94
C ALA A 5 52.47 17.12 -40.21
N CYS A 6 53.67 17.73 -40.25
CA CYS A 6 53.86 19.08 -39.69
C CYS A 6 53.05 20.14 -40.43
N HIS A 7 52.97 20.06 -41.76
CA HIS A 7 52.20 21.02 -42.56
C HIS A 7 50.72 20.99 -42.19
N ASP A 8 50.14 19.80 -42.11
CA ASP A 8 48.73 19.62 -41.74
C ASP A 8 48.46 20.14 -40.33
N ILE A 9 49.36 19.89 -39.37
CA ILE A 9 49.22 20.39 -38.00
C ILE A 9 49.30 21.92 -37.94
N VAL A 10 50.19 22.55 -38.71
CA VAL A 10 50.32 24.01 -38.74
C VAL A 10 49.02 24.71 -39.17
N GLU A 11 48.27 24.13 -40.11
CA GLU A 11 46.96 24.66 -40.51
C GLU A 11 45.92 24.62 -39.38
N HIS A 12 46.04 23.66 -38.46
CA HIS A 12 45.11 23.47 -37.34
C HIS A 12 45.52 24.23 -36.06
N LEU A 13 46.71 24.83 -35.99
CA LEU A 13 47.20 25.50 -34.77
C LEU A 13 46.34 26.69 -34.32
N SER A 14 45.77 27.45 -35.26
CA SER A 14 44.88 28.57 -34.89
C SER A 14 43.58 28.06 -34.26
N ALA A 15 42.95 27.05 -34.87
CA ALA A 15 41.73 26.45 -34.34
C ALA A 15 41.98 25.72 -33.01
N TYR A 16 43.15 25.08 -32.87
CA TYR A 16 43.59 24.48 -31.60
C TYR A 16 43.71 25.54 -30.49
N ARG A 17 44.31 26.71 -30.79
CA ARG A 17 44.42 27.82 -29.85
C ARG A 17 43.05 28.35 -29.40
N ASP A 18 42.11 28.48 -30.34
CA ASP A 18 40.79 29.03 -30.08
C ASP A 18 39.82 27.98 -29.48
N GLY A 19 40.25 26.71 -29.38
CA GLY A 19 39.44 25.60 -28.86
C GLY A 19 38.31 25.18 -29.79
N GLU A 20 38.45 25.46 -31.09
CA GLU A 20 37.42 25.21 -32.11
C GLU A 20 37.56 23.84 -32.80
N LEU A 21 38.60 23.06 -32.45
CA LEU A 21 38.79 21.71 -32.96
C LEU A 21 37.81 20.70 -32.34
N SER A 22 37.49 19.66 -33.11
CA SER A 22 36.81 18.50 -32.53
C SER A 22 37.72 17.80 -31.51
N VAL A 23 37.12 17.05 -30.57
CA VAL A 23 37.86 16.37 -29.49
C VAL A 23 38.95 15.43 -30.05
N THR A 24 38.70 14.77 -31.17
CA THR A 24 39.68 13.89 -31.81
C THR A 24 40.86 14.67 -32.39
N GLU A 25 40.59 15.78 -33.07
CA GLU A 25 41.63 16.63 -33.67
C GLU A 25 42.46 17.35 -32.60
N ASP A 26 41.83 17.77 -31.50
CA ASP A 26 42.50 18.39 -30.36
C ASP A 26 43.53 17.43 -29.71
N ILE A 27 43.16 16.15 -29.56
CA ILE A 27 44.06 15.12 -29.04
C ILE A 27 45.22 14.86 -30.00
N ASP A 28 44.95 14.77 -31.31
CA ASP A 28 45.96 14.50 -32.33
C ASP A 28 46.97 15.66 -32.44
N VAL A 29 46.49 16.90 -32.45
CA VAL A 29 47.33 18.11 -32.43
C VAL A 29 48.11 18.20 -31.13
N GLY A 30 47.46 18.00 -29.99
CA GLY A 30 48.10 18.00 -28.68
C GLY A 30 49.18 16.92 -28.55
N GLN A 31 48.99 15.74 -29.14
CA GLN A 31 50.02 14.70 -29.21
C GLN A 31 51.19 15.13 -30.07
N HIS A 32 50.94 15.66 -31.27
CA HIS A 32 52.00 16.11 -32.16
C HIS A 32 52.85 17.23 -31.51
N LEU A 33 52.22 18.17 -30.80
CA LEU A 33 52.90 19.27 -30.10
C LEU A 33 53.83 18.80 -28.97
N ARG A 34 53.54 17.66 -28.33
CA ARG A 34 54.44 17.05 -27.33
C ARG A 34 55.70 16.47 -27.95
N GLU A 35 55.61 16.02 -29.20
CA GLU A 35 56.68 15.32 -29.90
C GLU A 35 57.50 16.24 -30.84
N CYS A 36 56.90 17.32 -31.35
CA CYS A 36 57.50 18.19 -32.36
C CYS A 36 57.74 19.61 -31.85
N GLU A 37 59.00 19.96 -31.61
CA GLU A 37 59.39 21.30 -31.14
C GLU A 37 59.13 22.41 -32.17
N ALA A 38 59.22 22.13 -33.47
CA ALA A 38 58.99 23.13 -34.51
C ALA A 38 57.55 23.65 -34.50
N CYS A 39 56.56 22.75 -34.42
CA CYS A 39 55.14 23.13 -34.35
C CYS A 39 54.81 23.87 -33.05
N ARG A 40 55.47 23.51 -31.94
CA ARG A 40 55.34 24.22 -30.66
C ARG A 40 55.85 25.66 -30.74
N ARG A 41 56.98 25.91 -31.40
CA ARG A 41 57.47 27.28 -31.62
C ARG A 41 56.50 28.13 -32.45
N VAL A 42 55.89 27.54 -33.48
CA VAL A 42 54.86 28.25 -34.28
C VAL A 42 53.65 28.62 -33.42
N LEU A 43 53.22 27.73 -32.51
CA LEU A 43 52.16 28.03 -31.57
C LEU A 43 52.55 29.15 -30.59
N GLU A 44 53.77 29.12 -30.05
CA GLU A 44 54.33 30.18 -29.19
C GLU A 44 54.36 31.53 -29.93
N ASP A 45 54.78 31.57 -31.20
CA ASP A 45 54.81 32.78 -32.04
C ASP A 45 53.39 33.36 -32.26
N LEU A 46 52.41 32.48 -32.50
CA LEU A 46 51.00 32.88 -32.58
C LEU A 46 50.53 33.45 -31.24
N ASP A 47 50.96 32.85 -30.13
CA ASP A 47 50.60 33.30 -28.80
C ASP A 47 51.10 34.70 -28.48
N ASP A 48 52.39 34.93 -28.74
CA ASP A 48 53.06 36.22 -28.61
C ASP A 48 52.40 37.29 -29.48
N LEU A 49 52.11 36.98 -30.74
CA LEU A 49 51.40 37.89 -31.65
C LEU A 49 50.03 38.28 -31.07
N GLY A 50 49.28 37.30 -30.57
CA GLY A 50 47.98 37.55 -29.93
C GLY A 50 48.10 38.40 -28.67
N GLN A 51 49.14 38.21 -27.86
CA GLN A 51 49.39 39.03 -26.68
C GLN A 51 49.76 40.48 -27.05
N MET A 52 50.59 40.67 -28.07
CA MET A 52 50.92 42.01 -28.58
C MET A 52 49.67 42.73 -29.11
N LEU A 53 48.83 42.04 -29.89
CA LEU A 53 47.59 42.59 -30.43
C LEU A 53 46.62 42.96 -29.31
N ARG A 54 46.42 42.09 -28.31
CA ARG A 54 45.57 42.40 -27.15
C ARG A 54 46.11 43.56 -26.32
N GLY A 55 47.43 43.65 -26.13
CA GLY A 55 48.07 44.78 -25.46
C GLY A 55 47.84 46.11 -26.19
N ARG A 56 47.99 46.12 -27.52
CA ARG A 56 47.70 47.30 -28.36
C ARG A 56 46.22 47.63 -28.40
N ALA A 57 45.34 46.63 -28.47
CA ALA A 57 43.90 46.82 -28.45
C ALA A 57 43.42 47.40 -27.12
N ALA A 58 44.00 46.96 -25.99
CA ALA A 58 43.73 47.53 -24.66
C ALA A 58 44.18 49.00 -24.58
N GLN A 59 45.37 49.33 -25.12
CA GLN A 59 45.86 50.71 -25.19
C GLN A 59 45.01 51.60 -26.10
N ALA A 60 44.61 51.08 -27.28
CA ALA A 60 43.72 51.77 -28.22
C ALA A 60 42.33 51.99 -27.60
N SER A 61 41.78 50.98 -26.92
CA SER A 61 40.50 51.07 -26.21
C SER A 61 40.53 52.03 -25.02
N ALA A 62 41.71 52.26 -24.43
CA ALA A 62 41.91 53.26 -23.39
C ALA A 62 41.99 54.69 -23.96
N THR A 63 42.49 54.86 -25.19
CA THR A 63 42.66 56.17 -25.85
C THR A 63 41.42 56.62 -26.63
N ILE A 64 40.64 55.68 -27.19
CA ILE A 64 39.43 55.99 -28.00
C ILE A 64 38.24 56.45 -27.15
N GLY A 65 38.29 56.26 -25.83
CA GLY A 65 37.48 57.03 -24.89
C GLY A 65 35.96 56.84 -25.05
N ASP A 66 35.44 55.75 -24.50
CA ASP A 66 34.09 55.77 -23.96
C ASP A 66 34.07 55.10 -22.58
N GLU A 67 34.85 55.70 -21.71
CA GLU A 67 35.02 55.33 -20.31
C GLU A 67 33.69 55.18 -19.53
N PRO A 68 32.63 56.00 -19.75
CA PRO A 68 31.33 55.75 -19.11
C PRO A 68 30.62 54.51 -19.67
N ILE A 69 30.69 54.23 -20.97
CA ILE A 69 30.09 53.02 -21.57
C ILE A 69 30.83 51.76 -21.11
N ARG A 70 32.16 51.80 -21.06
CA ARG A 70 32.98 50.67 -20.57
C ARG A 70 32.70 50.31 -19.12
N ARG A 71 32.59 51.30 -18.23
CA ARG A 71 32.24 51.06 -16.82
C ARG A 71 30.79 50.61 -16.68
N GLY A 72 29.88 51.14 -17.48
CA GLY A 72 28.48 50.72 -17.54
C GLY A 72 28.33 49.27 -17.98
N LEU A 73 29.04 48.86 -19.04
CA LEU A 73 29.00 47.50 -19.57
C LEU A 73 29.67 46.50 -18.61
N ALA A 74 30.84 46.82 -18.08
CA ALA A 74 31.51 45.95 -17.10
C ALA A 74 30.66 45.78 -15.84
N GLY A 75 30.06 46.86 -15.32
CA GLY A 75 29.13 46.81 -14.19
C GLY A 75 27.85 46.03 -14.52
N ALA A 76 27.29 46.18 -15.72
CA ALA A 76 26.11 45.45 -16.16
C ALA A 76 26.37 43.95 -16.35
N VAL A 77 27.54 43.57 -16.88
CA VAL A 77 27.93 42.16 -17.01
C VAL A 77 28.24 41.57 -15.64
N VAL A 78 28.98 42.26 -14.78
CA VAL A 78 29.27 41.78 -13.42
C VAL A 78 27.98 41.63 -12.60
N SER A 79 27.08 42.62 -12.64
CA SER A 79 25.79 42.51 -11.96
C SER A 79 24.92 41.39 -12.51
N ARG A 80 24.92 41.17 -13.84
CA ARG A 80 24.21 40.05 -14.45
C ARG A 80 24.83 38.69 -14.10
N VAL A 81 26.15 38.57 -14.10
CA VAL A 81 26.86 37.34 -13.74
C VAL A 81 26.65 37.02 -12.25
N LEU A 82 26.70 38.03 -11.38
CA LEU A 82 26.38 37.86 -9.96
C LEU A 82 24.91 37.46 -9.76
N ALA A 83 23.98 38.06 -10.51
CA ALA A 83 22.56 37.68 -10.48
C ALA A 83 22.32 36.25 -10.99
N GLU A 84 23.02 35.83 -12.04
CA GLU A 84 22.99 34.46 -12.56
C GLU A 84 23.63 33.47 -11.57
N GLN A 85 24.67 33.86 -10.83
CA GLN A 85 25.26 33.05 -9.77
C GLN A 85 24.37 32.95 -8.53
N GLU A 86 23.68 34.01 -8.14
CA GLU A 86 22.67 33.94 -7.05
C GLU A 86 21.48 33.04 -7.42
N GLN A 87 21.19 32.88 -8.71
CA GLN A 87 20.24 31.89 -9.24
C GLN A 87 20.81 30.47 -9.33
N SER A 88 22.12 30.28 -9.16
CA SER A 88 22.74 28.95 -9.09
C SER A 88 22.51 28.32 -7.71
N TRP A 89 21.26 27.91 -7.50
CA TRP A 89 20.78 27.02 -6.44
C TRP A 89 21.75 25.88 -6.04
N PRO A 90 22.52 25.24 -6.95
CA PRO A 90 23.48 24.19 -6.57
C PRO A 90 24.63 24.63 -5.67
N VAL A 91 25.08 25.89 -5.72
CA VAL A 91 26.20 26.37 -4.87
C VAL A 91 25.74 26.59 -3.43
N ARG A 92 24.56 27.21 -3.26
CA ARG A 92 23.93 27.38 -1.94
C ARG A 92 23.55 26.06 -1.28
N LEU A 93 23.11 25.07 -2.06
CA LEU A 93 22.89 23.71 -1.56
C LEU A 93 24.19 23.13 -1.01
N ARG A 94 25.30 23.30 -1.72
CA ARG A 94 26.61 22.76 -1.31
C ARG A 94 27.14 23.43 -0.03
N GLU A 95 27.04 24.76 0.08
CA GLU A 95 27.37 25.47 1.31
C GLU A 95 26.47 25.08 2.49
N ALA A 96 25.16 24.85 2.26
CA ALA A 96 24.24 24.35 3.28
C ALA A 96 24.55 22.90 3.72
N PHE A 97 25.17 22.10 2.87
CA PHE A 97 25.65 20.75 3.21
C PHE A 97 27.03 20.75 3.89
N ASP A 98 27.91 21.70 3.57
CA ASP A 98 29.22 21.85 4.21
C ASP A 98 29.11 22.30 5.67
N ASP A 99 28.01 22.98 6.02
CA ASP A 99 27.71 23.30 7.40
C ASP A 99 27.24 22.03 8.14
N MET A 100 28.20 21.32 8.72
CA MET A 100 28.04 20.00 9.35
C MET A 100 26.89 19.92 10.37
N HIS A 101 26.47 21.06 10.94
CA HIS A 101 25.31 21.14 11.83
C HIS A 101 23.96 20.88 11.12
N LEU A 102 23.80 21.29 9.86
CA LEU A 102 22.59 21.05 9.06
C LEU A 102 22.48 19.57 8.69
N VAL A 103 23.60 18.90 8.46
CA VAL A 103 23.65 17.45 8.23
C VAL A 103 23.17 16.70 9.47
N TRP A 104 23.64 17.07 10.67
CA TRP A 104 23.17 16.46 11.93
C TRP A 104 21.67 16.72 12.19
N ALA A 105 21.18 17.92 11.88
CA ALA A 105 19.76 18.25 11.99
C ALA A 105 18.90 17.43 11.00
N GLY A 106 19.32 17.34 9.72
CA GLY A 106 18.61 16.55 8.71
C GLY A 106 18.63 15.04 9.00
N LEU A 107 19.74 14.54 9.52
CA LEU A 107 19.88 13.12 9.90
C LEU A 107 18.96 12.78 11.09
N SER A 108 18.80 13.70 12.05
CA SER A 108 17.85 13.52 13.16
C SER A 108 16.39 13.46 12.71
N ALA A 109 16.01 14.31 11.75
CA ALA A 109 14.65 14.37 11.22
C ALA A 109 14.31 13.11 10.41
N THR A 110 15.22 12.67 9.54
CA THR A 110 15.05 11.44 8.76
C THR A 110 15.04 10.20 9.64
N ALA A 111 15.89 10.13 10.66
CA ALA A 111 15.87 9.05 11.65
C ALA A 111 14.53 8.99 12.41
N ALA A 112 13.99 10.14 12.85
CA ALA A 112 12.70 10.18 13.53
C ALA A 112 11.55 9.69 12.62
N VAL A 113 11.54 10.07 11.34
CA VAL A 113 10.54 9.60 10.37
C VAL A 113 10.64 8.08 10.17
N VAL A 114 11.84 7.54 10.03
CA VAL A 114 12.06 6.09 9.87
C VAL A 114 11.60 5.33 11.11
N VAL A 115 11.89 5.85 12.31
CA VAL A 115 11.42 5.24 13.56
C VAL A 115 9.89 5.27 13.65
N CYS A 116 9.26 6.41 13.38
CA CYS A 116 7.79 6.52 13.39
C CYS A 116 7.13 5.60 12.36
N ALA A 117 7.67 5.54 11.14
CA ALA A 117 7.17 4.65 10.10
C ALA A 117 7.37 3.17 10.47
N GLY A 118 8.52 2.83 11.06
CA GLY A 118 8.80 1.48 11.56
C GLY A 118 7.86 1.06 12.68
N VAL A 119 7.56 1.96 13.62
CA VAL A 119 6.58 1.71 14.69
C VAL A 119 5.18 1.55 14.12
N ALA A 120 4.75 2.41 13.21
CA ALA A 120 3.44 2.28 12.55
C ALA A 120 3.33 0.97 11.77
N ALA A 121 4.37 0.60 11.01
CA ALA A 121 4.42 -0.66 10.29
C ALA A 121 4.43 -1.86 11.24
N ALA A 122 5.17 -1.80 12.35
CA ALA A 122 5.17 -2.84 13.37
C ALA A 122 3.78 -3.00 14.01
N LEU A 123 3.08 -1.90 14.29
CA LEU A 123 1.69 -1.95 14.77
C LEU A 123 0.76 -2.62 13.75
N VAL A 124 0.93 -2.37 12.45
CA VAL A 124 0.09 -3.00 11.42
C VAL A 124 0.43 -4.48 11.22
N LEU A 125 1.71 -4.83 11.20
CA LEU A 125 2.18 -6.19 10.90
C LEU A 125 2.09 -7.14 12.10
N PHE A 126 2.26 -6.61 13.31
CA PHE A 126 2.21 -7.39 14.56
C PHE A 126 0.96 -7.11 15.39
N ALA A 127 -0.01 -6.33 14.89
CA ALA A 127 -1.31 -6.24 15.54
C ALA A 127 -1.94 -7.65 15.58
N PRO A 128 -2.22 -8.20 16.77
CA PRO A 128 -3.07 -9.38 16.86
C PRO A 128 -4.42 -9.00 16.25
N ALA A 129 -4.99 -9.90 15.44
CA ALA A 129 -6.31 -9.78 14.83
C ALA A 129 -7.43 -9.86 15.88
N ALA A 130 -7.32 -9.09 16.96
CA ALA A 130 -8.45 -8.70 17.76
C ALA A 130 -9.20 -7.67 16.91
N GLU A 131 -10.14 -8.18 16.10
CA GLU A 131 -11.17 -7.41 15.40
C GLU A 131 -11.86 -6.49 16.42
N ARG A 132 -11.31 -5.29 16.60
CA ARG A 132 -11.91 -4.25 17.42
C ARG A 132 -12.89 -3.53 16.51
N SER A 133 -14.17 -3.70 16.81
CA SER A 133 -15.34 -3.17 16.11
C SER A 133 -15.37 -1.65 15.93
N ASP A 134 -14.42 -0.91 16.53
CA ASP A 134 -14.36 0.56 16.52
C ASP A 134 -13.37 1.17 15.49
N SER A 135 -13.02 0.45 14.42
CA SER A 135 -12.10 0.99 13.40
C SER A 135 -12.81 1.77 12.29
N LEU A 136 -12.17 2.81 11.73
CA LEU A 136 -12.69 3.59 10.59
C LEU A 136 -13.09 2.72 9.38
N ARG A 137 -12.45 1.56 9.23
CA ARG A 137 -12.80 0.57 8.22
C ARG A 137 -14.21 0.01 8.45
N ALA A 138 -14.62 -0.19 9.71
CA ALA A 138 -15.99 -0.54 10.09
C ALA A 138 -16.98 0.60 9.79
N MET A 139 -16.60 1.87 9.98
CA MET A 139 -17.45 3.00 9.57
C MET A 139 -17.63 3.09 8.05
N PHE A 140 -16.56 2.86 7.27
CA PHE A 140 -16.65 2.81 5.81
C PHE A 140 -17.48 1.64 5.31
N THR A 141 -17.40 0.46 5.93
CA THR A 141 -18.26 -0.68 5.58
C THR A 141 -19.71 -0.47 6.01
N MET A 142 -19.94 0.26 7.11
CA MET A 142 -21.28 0.63 7.59
C MET A 142 -22.00 1.59 6.62
N MET A 143 -21.26 2.51 5.98
CA MET A 143 -21.82 3.40 4.96
C MET A 143 -22.02 2.72 3.60
N ALA A 144 -21.26 1.66 3.29
CA ALA A 144 -21.17 1.14 1.94
C ALA A 144 -22.14 -0.03 1.61
N LEU A 145 -22.71 -0.72 2.60
CA LEU A 145 -23.56 -1.88 2.35
C LEU A 145 -24.85 -1.88 3.18
N PRO A 146 -26.05 -2.02 2.57
CA PRO A 146 -27.29 -2.22 3.31
C PRO A 146 -27.29 -3.57 4.04
N GLY A 147 -27.64 -3.59 5.33
CA GLY A 147 -27.73 -4.79 6.17
C GLY A 147 -26.43 -5.16 6.86
N THR A 148 -26.03 -4.38 7.85
CA THR A 148 -24.83 -4.58 8.70
C THR A 148 -25.21 -5.39 9.94
N GLU A 149 -24.24 -5.92 10.69
CA GLU A 149 -24.52 -6.68 11.92
C GLU A 149 -25.28 -5.85 12.97
N LEU A 150 -25.07 -4.53 12.99
CA LEU A 150 -25.77 -3.59 13.86
C LEU A 150 -27.19 -3.24 13.37
N GLU A 151 -27.47 -3.44 12.08
CA GLU A 151 -28.78 -3.16 11.48
C GLU A 151 -29.13 -4.30 10.50
N PRO A 152 -29.47 -5.49 11.04
CA PRO A 152 -29.74 -6.66 10.22
C PRO A 152 -31.03 -6.47 9.44
N LEU A 153 -31.03 -6.93 8.19
CA LEU A 153 -32.22 -6.85 7.35
C LEU A 153 -33.20 -7.99 7.70
N PRO A 154 -34.51 -7.75 7.67
CA PRO A 154 -35.47 -8.84 7.63
C PRO A 154 -35.31 -9.61 6.31
N LEU A 155 -35.49 -10.93 6.35
CA LEU A 155 -35.43 -11.76 5.15
C LEU A 155 -36.52 -11.34 4.15
N ALA A 156 -36.12 -10.75 3.03
CA ALA A 156 -37.04 -10.20 2.03
C ALA A 156 -37.07 -11.05 0.74
N PRO A 157 -38.18 -11.02 -0.03
CA PRO A 157 -38.25 -11.66 -1.34
C PRO A 157 -37.12 -11.17 -2.27
N GLY A 158 -36.35 -12.10 -2.85
CA GLY A 158 -35.19 -11.77 -3.69
C GLY A 158 -33.83 -11.80 -2.96
N MET A 159 -33.82 -12.18 -1.68
CA MET A 159 -32.61 -12.59 -0.95
C MET A 159 -32.48 -14.12 -0.96
N GLU A 160 -31.25 -14.61 -1.04
CA GLU A 160 -30.95 -16.01 -0.75
C GLU A 160 -30.92 -16.20 0.76
N ALA A 161 -31.79 -17.07 1.28
CA ALA A 161 -31.81 -17.42 2.69
C ALA A 161 -30.49 -18.10 3.09
N PRO A 162 -29.99 -17.86 4.32
CA PRO A 162 -28.77 -18.50 4.77
C PRO A 162 -28.99 -20.00 4.88
N ARG A 163 -27.97 -20.75 4.47
CA ARG A 163 -28.02 -22.21 4.43
C ARG A 163 -27.09 -22.78 5.49
N VAL A 164 -27.49 -23.86 6.13
CA VAL A 164 -26.60 -24.60 7.01
C VAL A 164 -25.47 -25.17 6.13
N SER A 165 -24.22 -24.88 6.48
CA SER A 165 -23.09 -25.49 5.77
C SER A 165 -23.13 -27.01 6.00
N PRO A 166 -22.85 -27.85 5.00
CA PRO A 166 -22.84 -29.31 5.18
C PRO A 166 -21.85 -29.80 6.25
N ASP A 167 -20.83 -28.97 6.56
CA ASP A 167 -19.86 -29.24 7.63
C ASP A 167 -20.29 -28.68 9.00
N ALA A 168 -21.44 -28.01 9.09
CA ALA A 168 -21.89 -27.36 10.32
C ALA A 168 -22.68 -28.31 11.23
N ILE A 169 -22.37 -28.24 12.52
CA ILE A 169 -22.84 -29.14 13.60
C ILE A 169 -24.27 -28.76 14.07
N MET A 170 -24.88 -27.74 13.45
CA MET A 170 -26.16 -27.14 13.86
C MET A 170 -27.31 -28.16 14.07
N PRO A 171 -27.59 -29.09 13.14
CA PRO A 171 -28.72 -30.01 13.31
C PRO A 171 -28.52 -31.00 14.45
N LEU A 172 -27.26 -31.33 14.78
CA LEU A 172 -26.93 -32.35 15.78
C LEU A 172 -26.99 -31.81 17.21
N MET A 173 -26.64 -30.52 17.40
CA MET A 173 -26.64 -29.88 18.72
C MET A 173 -28.05 -29.60 19.24
N LEU A 174 -28.94 -29.03 18.40
CA LEU A 174 -30.33 -28.82 18.82
C LEU A 174 -31.04 -30.13 19.14
N ALA A 175 -30.79 -31.18 18.36
CA ALA A 175 -31.41 -32.48 18.61
C ALA A 175 -30.94 -33.11 19.93
N ASN A 176 -29.67 -32.95 20.29
CA ASN A 176 -29.10 -33.59 21.48
C ASN A 176 -29.48 -32.83 22.77
N ASP A 177 -29.46 -31.50 22.75
CA ASP A 177 -29.81 -30.69 23.93
C ASP A 177 -31.32 -30.74 24.22
N LEU A 178 -32.18 -30.76 23.19
CA LEU A 178 -33.64 -30.90 23.34
C LEU A 178 -34.07 -32.30 23.81
N SER A 179 -33.25 -33.33 23.58
CA SER A 179 -33.55 -34.71 23.99
C SER A 179 -33.37 -34.98 25.49
N SER A 180 -32.84 -34.00 26.24
CA SER A 180 -32.64 -34.10 27.70
C SER A 180 -33.87 -33.71 28.52
N ALA A 181 -34.92 -33.18 27.88
CA ALA A 181 -36.22 -32.94 28.50
C ALA A 181 -37.10 -34.20 28.36
N ASP A 182 -37.57 -34.75 29.48
CA ASP A 182 -38.51 -35.87 29.55
C ASP A 182 -39.66 -35.72 28.57
N ASP A 183 -39.91 -36.75 27.73
CA ASP A 183 -41.15 -37.21 27.06
C ASP A 183 -42.22 -36.19 26.55
N GLU A 184 -41.98 -34.90 26.62
CA GLU A 184 -42.88 -33.81 26.26
C GLU A 184 -42.49 -33.21 24.90
N GLU A 185 -43.50 -32.76 24.16
CA GLU A 185 -43.30 -32.04 22.90
C GLU A 185 -42.63 -30.71 23.23
N VAL A 186 -41.35 -30.58 22.88
CA VAL A 186 -40.59 -29.34 23.09
C VAL A 186 -40.64 -28.50 21.83
N GLU A 187 -41.27 -27.33 21.95
CA GLU A 187 -41.27 -26.27 20.94
C GLU A 187 -40.35 -25.15 21.42
N VAL A 188 -39.33 -24.84 20.63
CA VAL A 188 -38.41 -23.73 20.92
C VAL A 188 -38.39 -22.74 19.77
N ALA A 189 -38.61 -21.47 20.09
CA ALA A 189 -38.47 -20.36 19.16
C ALA A 189 -37.19 -19.59 19.48
N ILE A 190 -36.27 -19.55 18.52
CA ILE A 190 -34.98 -18.88 18.64
C ILE A 190 -34.92 -17.75 17.61
N SER A 191 -34.70 -16.52 18.07
CA SER A 191 -34.39 -15.38 17.21
C SER A 191 -32.90 -15.13 17.23
N ALA A 192 -32.27 -15.05 16.06
CA ALA A 192 -30.86 -14.73 15.98
C ALA A 192 -30.51 -13.98 14.68
N VAL A 193 -29.33 -13.35 14.69
CA VAL A 193 -28.80 -12.64 13.52
C VAL A 193 -27.71 -13.50 12.89
N VAL A 194 -27.86 -13.80 11.60
CA VAL A 194 -26.80 -14.44 10.81
C VAL A 194 -25.97 -13.34 10.17
N THR A 195 -24.69 -13.26 10.53
CA THR A 195 -23.76 -12.25 10.02
C THR A 195 -23.34 -12.50 8.58
N ARG A 196 -22.62 -11.56 7.97
CA ARG A 196 -22.11 -11.67 6.58
C ARG A 196 -21.03 -12.75 6.44
N GLU A 197 -20.43 -13.11 7.55
CA GLU A 197 -19.40 -14.11 7.74
C GLU A 197 -20.02 -15.49 8.04
N GLY A 198 -21.36 -15.56 8.18
CA GLY A 198 -22.08 -16.79 8.44
C GLY A 198 -22.02 -17.24 9.90
N ARG A 199 -21.75 -16.32 10.83
CA ARG A 199 -21.81 -16.59 12.27
C ARG A 199 -23.20 -16.24 12.80
N ILE A 200 -23.59 -16.85 13.91
CA ILE A 200 -24.78 -16.42 14.65
C ILE A 200 -24.33 -15.44 15.73
N GLU A 201 -24.99 -14.29 15.80
CA GLU A 201 -24.87 -13.33 16.90
C GLU A 201 -26.26 -12.88 17.39
N GLN A 202 -26.31 -12.26 18.57
CA GLN A 202 -27.53 -11.71 19.19
C GLN A 202 -28.64 -12.75 19.34
N THR A 203 -28.28 -13.94 19.80
CA THR A 203 -29.24 -15.04 19.96
C THR A 203 -30.15 -14.77 21.16
N THR A 204 -31.46 -14.77 20.93
CA THR A 204 -32.48 -14.56 21.94
C THR A 204 -33.50 -15.69 21.88
N LEU A 205 -33.74 -16.32 23.02
CA LEU A 205 -34.80 -17.31 23.18
C LEU A 205 -36.14 -16.57 23.32
N LEU A 206 -37.05 -16.76 22.37
CA LEU A 206 -38.36 -16.12 22.39
C LEU A 206 -39.38 -16.93 23.19
N GLU A 207 -39.30 -18.27 23.10
CA GLU A 207 -40.23 -19.19 23.74
C GLU A 207 -39.54 -20.54 23.98
N GLY A 208 -39.66 -21.08 25.19
CA GLY A 208 -39.02 -22.33 25.63
C GLY A 208 -38.38 -22.25 27.02
N SER A 209 -37.95 -23.39 27.57
CA SER A 209 -37.22 -23.48 28.84
C SER A 209 -35.84 -22.85 28.72
N ASP A 210 -35.52 -21.92 29.64
CA ASP A 210 -34.30 -21.11 29.64
C ASP A 210 -33.03 -21.97 29.63
N SER A 211 -32.46 -22.14 28.44
CA SER A 211 -31.32 -23.00 28.17
C SER A 211 -30.15 -22.15 27.71
N HIS A 212 -29.57 -21.39 28.63
CA HIS A 212 -28.37 -20.57 28.36
C HIS A 212 -27.24 -21.36 27.70
N GLN A 213 -27.12 -22.67 27.99
CA GLN A 213 -26.13 -23.55 27.38
C GLN A 213 -26.38 -23.76 25.88
N LEU A 214 -27.63 -23.83 25.45
CA LEU A 214 -28.02 -23.97 24.04
C LEU A 214 -27.75 -22.68 23.27
N VAL A 215 -28.04 -21.52 23.89
CA VAL A 215 -27.70 -20.21 23.30
C VAL A 215 -26.19 -20.08 23.08
N GLN A 216 -25.40 -20.43 24.09
CA GLN A 216 -23.94 -20.36 24.01
C GLN A 216 -23.34 -21.36 23.01
N SER A 217 -23.87 -22.59 22.96
CA SER A 217 -23.40 -23.62 22.03
C SER A 217 -23.67 -23.24 20.56
N LEU A 218 -24.80 -22.57 20.30
CA LEU A 218 -25.16 -22.04 18.99
C LEU A 218 -24.21 -20.95 18.52
N GLU A 219 -23.90 -19.96 19.36
CA GLU A 219 -22.99 -18.87 19.00
C GLU A 219 -21.56 -19.37 18.73
N ASP A 220 -21.11 -20.35 19.51
CA ASP A 220 -19.75 -20.90 19.39
C ASP A 220 -19.60 -21.82 18.18
N SER A 221 -20.56 -22.72 17.95
CA SER A 221 -20.39 -23.87 17.04
C SER A 221 -21.15 -23.75 15.71
N ALA A 222 -22.18 -22.90 15.64
CA ALA A 222 -22.98 -22.81 14.43
C ALA A 222 -22.27 -22.01 13.34
N ARG A 223 -22.25 -22.54 12.11
CA ARG A 223 -21.70 -21.88 10.93
C ARG A 223 -22.68 -22.02 9.77
N PHE A 224 -23.02 -20.90 9.16
CA PHE A 224 -23.95 -20.81 8.04
C PHE A 224 -23.23 -20.28 6.82
N GLN A 225 -23.75 -20.64 5.65
CA GLN A 225 -23.53 -19.82 4.47
C GLN A 225 -24.39 -18.56 4.62
N PRO A 226 -23.79 -17.36 4.57
CA PRO A 226 -24.49 -16.10 4.82
C PRO A 226 -25.60 -15.86 3.79
N ALA A 227 -26.60 -15.06 4.17
CA ALA A 227 -27.62 -14.63 3.24
C ALA A 227 -27.00 -13.73 2.17
N SER A 228 -27.47 -13.84 0.93
CA SER A 228 -26.94 -13.06 -0.19
C SER A 228 -28.04 -12.24 -0.86
N ARG A 229 -27.72 -10.98 -1.23
CA ARG A 229 -28.57 -10.14 -2.06
C ARG A 229 -27.77 -9.67 -3.26
N ALA A 230 -28.20 -10.02 -4.47
CA ALA A 230 -27.47 -9.73 -5.70
C ALA A 230 -25.99 -10.19 -5.64
N GLY A 231 -25.72 -11.34 -5.00
CA GLY A 231 -24.38 -11.92 -4.87
C GLY A 231 -23.49 -11.29 -3.78
N SER A 232 -23.99 -10.30 -3.02
CA SER A 232 -23.26 -9.72 -1.88
C SER A 232 -23.78 -10.28 -0.56
N PRO A 233 -22.91 -10.66 0.39
CA PRO A 233 -23.34 -11.17 1.70
C PRO A 233 -23.97 -10.05 2.54
N VAL A 234 -25.09 -10.35 3.19
CA VAL A 234 -25.86 -9.43 4.03
C VAL A 234 -26.18 -10.07 5.37
N ALA A 235 -26.15 -9.26 6.44
CA ALA A 235 -26.60 -9.73 7.75
C ALA A 235 -28.13 -9.74 7.78
N VAL A 236 -28.71 -10.85 8.25
CA VAL A 236 -30.17 -11.02 8.31
C VAL A 236 -30.63 -11.50 9.68
N SER A 237 -31.76 -10.96 10.12
CA SER A 237 -32.44 -11.42 11.34
C SER A 237 -33.44 -12.52 10.96
N LEU A 238 -33.36 -13.64 11.67
CA LEU A 238 -34.19 -14.83 11.42
C LEU A 238 -34.76 -15.36 12.73
N VAL A 239 -35.95 -15.92 12.63
CA VAL A 239 -36.58 -16.68 13.70
C VAL A 239 -36.67 -18.13 13.24
N TRP A 240 -36.04 -19.02 14.00
CA TRP A 240 -36.16 -20.46 13.83
C TRP A 240 -37.15 -21.01 14.83
N LEU A 241 -38.11 -21.80 14.32
CA LEU A 241 -39.00 -22.60 15.13
C LEU A 241 -38.54 -24.05 15.04
N VAL A 242 -38.26 -24.66 16.18
CA VAL A 242 -37.76 -26.03 16.28
C VAL A 242 -38.75 -26.81 17.11
N SER A 243 -39.40 -27.78 16.49
CA SER A 243 -40.37 -28.67 17.13
C SER A 243 -39.80 -30.08 17.17
N HIS A 244 -39.63 -30.65 18.37
CA HIS A 244 -39.31 -32.06 18.53
C HIS A 244 -40.58 -32.86 18.80
N THR A 245 -40.93 -33.78 17.89
CA THR A 245 -42.11 -34.65 18.03
C THR A 245 -41.68 -36.11 18.11
N THR A 246 -42.01 -36.77 19.23
CA THR A 246 -41.66 -38.16 19.46
C THR A 246 -42.79 -39.07 18.98
N VAL A 247 -42.60 -39.78 17.86
CA VAL A 247 -43.63 -40.70 17.35
C VAL A 247 -43.54 -42.03 18.10
N ARG A 248 -44.54 -42.31 18.96
CA ARG A 248 -44.66 -43.62 19.61
C ARG A 248 -45.25 -44.66 18.66
N PRO A 249 -44.64 -45.86 18.54
CA PRO A 249 -45.23 -46.94 17.76
C PRO A 249 -46.56 -47.39 18.39
N PRO A 250 -47.58 -47.78 17.59
CA PRO A 250 -48.84 -48.25 18.13
C PRO A 250 -48.62 -49.50 19.00
N MET A 251 -49.11 -49.47 20.23
CA MET A 251 -49.04 -50.61 21.14
C MET A 251 -49.81 -51.80 20.57
N VAL A 252 -49.09 -52.84 20.16
CA VAL A 252 -49.69 -54.14 19.83
C VAL A 252 -50.22 -54.75 21.13
N LYS A 253 -51.54 -54.78 21.31
CA LYS A 253 -52.18 -55.48 22.44
C LYS A 253 -51.78 -56.96 22.39
N PRO A 254 -51.17 -57.53 23.43
CA PRO A 254 -50.91 -58.96 23.47
C PRO A 254 -52.26 -59.70 23.42
N GLN A 255 -52.43 -60.57 22.42
CA GLN A 255 -53.58 -61.47 22.35
C GLN A 255 -53.60 -62.32 23.62
N SER A 256 -54.67 -62.16 24.40
CA SER A 256 -54.94 -62.99 25.57
C SER A 256 -54.87 -64.47 25.16
N SER A 257 -54.01 -65.21 25.86
CA SER A 257 -53.89 -66.65 25.70
C SER A 257 -55.25 -67.31 25.89
N ARG A 258 -55.72 -68.01 24.85
CA ARG A 258 -56.82 -68.97 24.91
C ARG A 258 -56.48 -70.00 26.00
N ARG A 259 -57.26 -70.04 27.07
CA ARG A 259 -57.25 -71.16 28.01
C ARG A 259 -57.65 -72.43 27.25
N LEU A 260 -56.80 -73.45 27.22
CA LEU A 260 -57.22 -74.80 26.88
C LEU A 260 -58.06 -75.36 28.05
N PRO A 261 -59.21 -75.99 27.78
CA PRO A 261 -59.92 -76.78 28.78
C PRO A 261 -59.24 -78.16 28.89
N THR A 262 -58.63 -78.46 30.02
CA THR A 262 -58.35 -79.84 30.42
C THR A 262 -59.60 -80.42 31.07
N ASP A 263 -60.51 -80.90 30.23
CA ASP A 263 -61.31 -82.07 30.55
C ASP A 263 -60.52 -83.28 30.05
N ILE A 264 -60.27 -84.26 30.93
CA ILE A 264 -60.37 -85.71 30.67
C ILE A 264 -60.25 -86.40 32.02
N SER A 265 -61.38 -86.96 32.43
CA SER A 265 -61.56 -88.05 33.37
C SER A 265 -61.06 -89.37 32.76
N THR A 266 -60.22 -90.11 33.48
CA THR A 266 -60.37 -91.57 33.73
C THR A 266 -59.39 -92.02 34.80
#